data_AF-A0A2V7YKJ3-F1
#
_entry.id   AF-A0A2V7YKJ3-F1
#
_cell.length_a   1.000
_cell.length_b   1.000
_cell.length_c   1.000
_cell.angle_alpha   90.00
_cell.angle_beta   90.00
_cell.angle_gamma   90.00
#
_symmetry.space_group_name_H-M   'P 1'
#
loop_
_entity.id
_entity.type
_entity.pdbx_description
1 polymer ?
#
loop_
_entity_poly.entity_id
_entity_poly.type
_entity_poly.pdbx_seq_one_letter_code
_entity_poly.pdbx_strand_id
1 'polypeptide(L)'
;DVFLTATHGIDEVMKANNLDALLFPGSFGANVGARPGYPTVIVPFGTVPNAPTPAFPDGFNAKPTPFGVSFTGMACGEPTLIRLAYAFEQATKRRVPPPLP
;
A
#
# COMPACT_ATOMS: atom_id res chain seq x y z
N ASP A 1 -2.86 0.79 -19.79
CA ASP A 1 -3.83 1.76 -20.30
C ASP A 1 -3.87 2.95 -19.36
N VAL A 2 -3.39 4.10 -19.82
CA VAL A 2 -3.30 5.35 -19.04
C VAL A 2 -4.67 6.03 -18.94
N PHE A 3 -5.54 5.85 -19.95
CA PHE A 3 -6.87 6.46 -19.97
C PHE A 3 -7.71 5.99 -18.77
N LEU A 4 -7.75 4.67 -18.54
CA LEU A 4 -8.49 4.08 -17.42
C LEU A 4 -7.81 4.20 -16.05
N THR A 5 -6.49 4.34 -15.98
CA THR A 5 -5.79 4.38 -14.68
C THR A 5 -5.40 5.77 -14.20
N ALA A 6 -5.15 6.72 -15.10
CA ALA A 6 -4.95 8.14 -14.76
C ALA A 6 -6.22 8.94 -15.05
N THR A 7 -6.49 9.27 -16.32
CA THR A 7 -7.49 10.28 -16.70
C THR A 7 -8.87 10.02 -16.10
N HIS A 8 -9.42 8.82 -16.29
CA HIS A 8 -10.70 8.37 -15.71
C HIS A 8 -10.50 7.39 -14.54
N GLY A 9 -9.30 7.38 -13.96
CA GLY A 9 -8.95 6.57 -12.82
C GLY A 9 -8.55 7.45 -11.65
N ILE A 10 -7.28 7.43 -11.30
CA ILE A 10 -6.75 8.13 -10.12
C ILE A 10 -6.98 9.64 -10.22
N ASP A 11 -6.75 10.29 -11.36
CA ASP A 11 -6.87 11.75 -11.49
C ASP A 11 -8.28 12.24 -11.23
N GLU A 12 -9.27 11.56 -11.82
CA GLU A 12 -10.67 11.94 -11.72
C GLU A 12 -11.14 11.83 -10.28
N VAL A 13 -10.89 10.70 -9.61
CA VAL A 13 -11.31 10.49 -8.22
C VAL A 13 -10.60 11.44 -7.26
N MET A 14 -9.29 11.65 -7.46
CA MET A 14 -8.50 12.57 -6.63
C MET A 14 -9.03 14.01 -6.74
N LYS A 15 -9.33 14.48 -7.95
CA LYS A 15 -9.86 15.84 -8.19
C LYS A 15 -11.31 15.98 -7.72
N ALA A 16 -12.17 15.02 -8.06
CA ALA A 16 -13.59 15.07 -7.73
C ALA A 16 -13.85 15.06 -6.22
N ASN A 17 -13.00 14.38 -5.44
CA ASN A 17 -13.13 14.26 -4.00
C ASN A 17 -12.12 15.11 -3.21
N ASN A 18 -11.32 15.93 -3.90
CA ASN A 18 -10.28 16.78 -3.30
C ASN A 18 -9.37 16.00 -2.33
N LEU A 19 -8.75 14.93 -2.82
CA LEU A 19 -7.94 14.01 -2.02
C LEU A 19 -6.44 14.29 -2.17
N ASP A 20 -5.68 14.09 -1.09
CA ASP A 20 -4.21 14.19 -1.07
C ASP A 20 -3.52 12.86 -1.44
N ALA A 21 -4.16 11.72 -1.17
CA ALA A 21 -3.68 10.39 -1.53
C ALA A 21 -4.81 9.35 -1.52
N LEU A 22 -4.60 8.24 -2.22
CA LEU A 22 -5.38 7.01 -2.08
C LEU A 22 -4.65 6.03 -1.16
N LEU A 23 -5.39 5.31 -0.32
CA LEU A 23 -4.84 4.27 0.56
C LEU A 23 -5.23 2.88 0.05
N PHE A 24 -4.26 1.98 -0.10
CA PHE A 24 -4.49 0.59 -0.48
C PHE A 24 -3.93 -0.38 0.57
N PRO A 25 -4.59 -1.54 0.78
CA PRO A 25 -4.02 -2.64 1.55
C PRO A 25 -2.85 -3.27 0.81
N GLY A 26 -1.68 -3.35 1.46
CA GLY A 26 -0.47 -3.92 0.90
C GLY A 26 -0.05 -3.23 -0.40
N SER A 27 0.29 -4.02 -1.41
CA SER A 27 0.65 -3.56 -2.76
C SER A 27 -0.50 -3.69 -3.76
N PHE A 28 -1.74 -3.90 -3.33
CA PHE A 28 -2.86 -4.18 -4.24
C PHE A 28 -3.18 -3.02 -5.21
N GLY A 29 -2.82 -1.78 -4.84
CA GLY A 29 -2.91 -0.60 -5.72
C GLY A 29 -1.75 -0.44 -6.73
N ALA A 30 -0.71 -1.27 -6.68
CA ALA A 30 0.52 -1.05 -7.44
C ALA A 30 0.27 -1.02 -8.97
N ASN A 31 -0.59 -1.91 -9.47
CA ASN A 31 -0.87 -1.96 -10.92
C ASN A 31 -1.58 -0.71 -11.45
N VAL A 32 -2.51 -0.13 -10.66
CA VAL A 32 -3.24 1.07 -11.09
C VAL A 32 -2.38 2.32 -10.99
N GLY A 33 -1.54 2.44 -9.96
CA GLY A 33 -0.61 3.57 -9.80
C GLY A 33 0.63 3.52 -10.71
N ALA A 34 1.18 2.33 -10.98
CA ALA A 34 2.40 2.20 -11.79
C ALA A 34 2.18 2.49 -13.28
N ARG A 35 1.00 2.16 -13.83
CA ARG A 35 0.67 2.38 -15.25
C ARG A 35 0.80 3.85 -15.69
N PRO A 36 0.30 4.84 -14.92
CA PRO A 36 0.53 6.26 -15.21
C PRO A 36 1.82 6.82 -14.61
N GLY A 37 2.63 6.00 -13.91
CA GLY A 37 3.89 6.44 -13.31
C GLY A 37 3.71 7.22 -12.00
N TYR A 38 2.66 6.92 -11.22
CA TYR A 38 2.35 7.64 -10.00
C TYR A 38 3.10 7.13 -8.77
N PRO A 39 3.58 8.04 -7.90
CA PRO A 39 4.37 7.68 -6.75
C PRO A 39 3.52 6.93 -5.72
N THR A 40 4.14 5.96 -5.05
CA THR A 40 3.53 5.18 -3.97
C THR A 40 4.55 4.91 -2.86
N VAL A 41 4.13 5.06 -1.61
CA VAL A 41 4.93 4.72 -0.41
C VAL A 41 4.15 3.73 0.44
N ILE A 42 4.81 2.68 0.94
CA ILE A 42 4.18 1.66 1.79
C ILE A 42 4.77 1.71 3.20
N VAL A 43 3.90 1.65 4.22
CA VAL A 43 4.27 1.68 5.64
C VAL A 43 3.82 0.39 6.32
N PRO A 44 4.66 -0.26 7.16
CA PRO A 44 4.23 -1.42 7.94
C PRO A 44 3.05 -1.11 8.86
N PHE A 45 2.06 -1.99 8.95
CA PHE A 45 0.87 -1.76 9.78
C PHE A 45 0.45 -2.95 10.66
N GLY A 46 0.64 -4.18 10.20
CA GLY A 46 0.23 -5.34 10.97
C GLY A 46 0.66 -6.65 10.35
N THR A 47 -0.02 -7.71 10.72
CA THR A 47 0.14 -9.03 10.12
C THR A 47 -1.20 -9.55 9.61
N VAL A 48 -1.16 -10.41 8.60
CA VAL A 48 -2.34 -11.10 8.06
C VAL A 48 -2.11 -12.61 8.06
N PRO A 49 -3.17 -13.44 8.04
CA PRO A 49 -3.03 -14.89 7.90
C PRO A 49 -2.18 -15.24 6.67
N ASN A 50 -1.16 -16.06 6.88
CA ASN A 50 -0.35 -16.59 5.79
C ASN A 50 -1.02 -17.87 5.28
N ALA A 51 -2.02 -17.70 4.43
CA ALA A 51 -2.85 -18.77 3.90
C ALA A 51 -3.00 -18.60 2.37
N PRO A 52 -1.98 -18.98 1.57
CA PRO A 52 -2.05 -18.87 0.13
C PRO A 52 -3.06 -19.86 -0.47
N THR A 53 -3.38 -19.64 -1.75
CA THR A 53 -4.15 -20.59 -2.56
C THR A 53 -3.29 -20.97 -3.78
N PRO A 54 -2.91 -22.25 -3.94
CA PRO A 54 -3.24 -23.40 -3.08
C PRO A 54 -2.60 -23.32 -1.69
N ALA A 55 -3.18 -24.04 -0.73
CA ALA A 55 -2.71 -24.06 0.66
C ALA A 55 -1.30 -24.66 0.78
N PHE A 56 -0.60 -24.31 1.86
CA PHE A 56 0.67 -24.97 2.19
C PHE A 56 0.49 -26.47 2.43
N PRO A 57 1.57 -27.27 2.31
CA PRO A 57 1.53 -28.69 2.64
C PRO A 57 1.06 -28.95 4.07
N ASP A 58 0.42 -30.10 4.28
CA ASP A 58 0.01 -30.55 5.61
C ASP A 58 1.21 -30.57 6.57
N GLY A 59 1.00 -30.06 7.79
CA GLY A 59 2.04 -29.94 8.81
C GLY A 59 2.92 -28.68 8.73
N PHE A 60 2.76 -27.84 7.70
CA PHE A 60 3.47 -26.56 7.63
C PHE A 60 2.91 -25.54 8.63
N ASN A 61 3.74 -25.11 9.59
CA ASN A 61 3.37 -24.13 10.62
C ASN A 61 3.47 -22.69 10.09
N ALA A 62 2.52 -22.31 9.23
CA ALA A 62 2.47 -20.96 8.66
C ALA A 62 2.30 -19.90 9.76
N LYS A 63 3.28 -19.01 9.91
CA LYS A 63 3.17 -17.83 10.77
C LYS A 63 2.51 -16.67 10.03
N PRO A 64 1.74 -15.80 10.71
CA PRO A 64 1.21 -14.58 10.11
C PRO A 64 2.31 -13.77 9.42
N THR A 65 2.02 -13.24 8.24
CA THR A 65 2.99 -12.47 7.45
C THR A 65 2.83 -10.97 7.72
N PRO A 66 3.92 -10.18 7.78
CA PRO A 66 3.84 -8.72 7.81
C PRO A 66 3.03 -8.17 6.64
N PHE A 67 2.27 -7.13 6.92
CA PHE A 67 1.39 -6.46 5.97
C PHE A 67 1.44 -4.95 6.19
N GLY A 68 1.50 -4.21 5.09
CA GLY A 68 1.56 -2.75 5.10
C GLY A 68 0.29 -2.11 4.54
N VAL A 69 0.25 -0.79 4.60
CA VAL A 69 -0.69 0.04 3.84
C VAL A 69 0.11 0.95 2.92
N SER A 70 -0.35 1.11 1.69
CA SER A 70 0.30 1.98 0.71
C SER A 70 -0.52 3.25 0.48
N PHE A 71 0.19 4.36 0.33
CA PHE A 71 -0.35 5.65 -0.06
C PHE A 71 0.12 5.96 -1.48
N THR A 72 -0.82 6.19 -2.40
CA THR A 72 -0.56 6.55 -3.80
C THR A 72 -1.02 7.97 -4.06
N GLY A 73 -0.16 8.78 -4.67
CA GLY A 73 -0.44 10.17 -5.01
C GLY A 73 -0.53 10.39 -6.52
N MET A 74 -0.78 11.63 -6.96
CA MET A 74 -0.58 12.02 -8.37
C MET A 74 0.91 12.27 -8.65
N ALA A 75 1.25 12.48 -9.93
CA ALA A 75 2.60 12.85 -10.34
C ALA A 75 3.19 13.99 -9.49
N CYS A 76 4.45 13.85 -9.09
CA CYS A 76 5.19 14.80 -8.24
C CYS A 76 4.62 14.97 -6.81
N GLY A 77 3.76 14.06 -6.35
CA GLY A 77 3.14 14.08 -5.02
C GLY A 77 4.01 13.55 -3.87
N GLU A 78 5.27 13.17 -4.12
CA GLU A 78 6.16 12.55 -3.13
C GLU A 78 6.29 13.34 -1.82
N PRO A 79 6.41 14.69 -1.80
CA PRO A 79 6.51 15.44 -0.56
C PRO A 79 5.28 15.26 0.35
N THR A 80 4.07 15.24 -0.23
CA THR A 80 2.83 14.98 0.52
C THR A 80 2.76 13.54 0.99
N LEU A 81 3.12 12.59 0.13
CA LEU A 81 3.12 11.17 0.48
C LEU A 81 4.07 10.86 1.64
N ILE A 82 5.28 11.43 1.64
CA ILE A 82 6.23 11.25 2.73
C ILE A 82 5.68 11.82 4.05
N ARG A 83 5.00 12.97 4.02
CA ARG A 83 4.37 13.55 5.23
C ARG A 83 3.27 12.65 5.79
N LEU A 84 2.38 12.15 4.92
CA LEU A 84 1.29 11.25 5.32
C LEU A 84 1.83 9.92 5.85
N ALA A 85 2.78 9.32 5.14
CA ALA A 85 3.42 8.07 5.54
C ALA A 85 4.14 8.21 6.87
N TYR A 86 4.91 9.29 7.06
CA TYR A 86 5.59 9.57 8.32
C TYR A 86 4.61 9.78 9.46
N ALA A 87 3.57 10.60 9.28
CA ALA A 87 2.55 10.80 10.30
C ALA A 87 1.87 9.48 10.71
N PHE A 88 1.51 8.66 9.72
CA PHE A 88 0.94 7.33 9.94
C PHE A 88 1.90 6.39 10.67
N GLU A 89 3.16 6.34 10.26
CA GLU A 89 4.19 5.54 10.92
C GLU A 89 4.38 5.97 12.38
N GLN A 90 4.49 7.27 12.65
CA GLN A 90 4.68 7.80 13.99
C GLN A 90 3.46 7.58 14.90
N ALA A 91 2.25 7.67 14.34
CA ALA A 91 1.02 7.45 15.09
C ALA A 91 0.83 5.97 15.45
N THR A 92 1.30 5.05 14.60
CA THR A 92 0.95 3.62 14.71
C THR A 92 2.09 2.75 15.23
N LYS A 93 3.35 3.05 14.87
CA LYS A 93 4.58 2.35 15.29
C LYS A 93 4.50 0.83 15.17
N ARG A 94 3.89 0.34 14.09
CA ARG A 94 3.48 -1.07 13.94
C ARG A 94 4.55 -2.02 13.44
N ARG A 95 5.73 -1.52 13.08
CA ARG A 95 6.82 -2.38 12.65
C ARG A 95 7.31 -3.21 13.84
N VAL A 96 7.18 -4.53 13.73
CA VAL A 96 7.75 -5.48 14.70
C VAL A 96 8.93 -6.19 14.04
N PRO A 97 10.13 -6.23 14.67
CA PRO A 97 11.24 -7.01 14.15
C PRO A 97 10.92 -8.51 14.16
N PRO A 98 11.45 -9.30 13.21
CA PRO A 98 11.29 -10.75 13.26
C PRO A 98 11.93 -11.32 14.53
N PRO A 99 11.41 -12.44 15.07
CA PRO A 99 12.04 -13.13 16.18
C PRO A 99 13.45 -13.58 15.80
N LEU A 100 14.37 -13.61 16.77
CA LEU A 100 15.72 -14.15 16.58
C LEU A 100 15.64 -15.68 16.33
N PRO A 101 16.61 -16.23 15.58
CA PRO A 101 16.69 -17.67 15.31
C PRO A 101 16.80 -18.52 16.59
#